data_AF-A0A6G4WX69-F1
#
_entry.id   AF-A0A6G4WX69-F1
#
_cell.length_a   1.000
_cell.length_b   1.000
_cell.length_c   1.000
_cell.angle_alpha   90.00
_cell.angle_beta   90.00
_cell.angle_gamma   90.00
#
_symmetry.space_group_name_H-M   'P 1'
#
loop_
_entity.id
_entity.type
_entity.pdbx_description
1 polymer ?
#
loop_
_entity_poly.entity_id
_entity_poly.type
_entity_poly.pdbx_seq_one_letter_code
_entity_poly.pdbx_strand_id
1 'polypeptide(L)' 'MAGGSCSDGRADGDEPPCGRDDCPTVFVTDRGTIAVQGYDVARATPEGESVVEVPEHVLREAAHALGW' A
#
# COMPACT_ATOMS: atom_id res chain seq x y z
N MET A 1 -1.87 5.35 -15.89
CA MET A 1 -0.50 5.59 -15.40
C MET A 1 -0.63 6.13 -13.97
N ALA A 2 -0.72 5.26 -12.97
CA ALA A 2 -0.77 5.67 -11.57
C ALA A 2 0.11 4.70 -10.78
N GLY A 3 1.31 5.18 -10.44
CA GLY A 3 2.31 4.56 -9.59
C GLY A 3 3.13 5.71 -9.03
N GLY A 4 2.86 6.07 -7.77
CA GLY A 4 3.60 7.12 -7.06
C GLY A 4 4.86 6.53 -6.43
N SER A 5 5.99 7.24 -6.54
CA SER A 5 7.23 6.87 -5.88
C SER A 5 7.15 7.16 -4.38
N CYS A 6 7.28 6.12 -3.54
CA CYS A 6 7.64 6.30 -2.14
C CYS A 6 9.07 6.85 -2.07
N SER A 7 9.23 8.15 -1.87
CA SER A 7 10.55 8.78 -1.73
C SER A 7 10.73 9.29 -0.31
N ASP A 8 11.46 8.53 0.51
CA ASP A 8 12.25 9.04 1.65
C ASP A 8 13.33 8.02 2.07
N GLY A 9 14.56 8.21 1.53
CA GLY A 9 15.91 7.78 1.97
C GLY A 9 16.12 6.43 2.69
N ARG A 10 17.05 5.55 2.28
CA ARG A 10 18.49 5.77 2.03
C ARG A 10 19.03 4.73 1.04
N ALA A 11 19.88 5.19 0.12
CA ALA A 11 20.60 4.35 -0.83
C ALA A 11 21.86 3.77 -0.18
N ASP A 12 21.71 2.66 0.52
CA ASP A 12 22.81 1.79 0.96
C ASP A 12 22.70 0.45 0.21
N GLY A 13 23.12 0.44 -1.06
CA GLY A 13 23.56 -0.78 -1.77
C GLY A 13 22.53 -1.85 -2.17
N ASP A 14 21.30 -1.83 -1.67
CA ASP A 14 20.23 -2.74 -2.08
C ASP A 14 19.04 -1.91 -2.60
N GLU A 15 18.57 -2.23 -3.81
CA GLU A 15 17.45 -1.54 -4.45
C GLU A 15 16.22 -1.57 -3.51
N PRO A 16 15.58 -0.41 -3.20
CA PRO A 16 14.42 -0.41 -2.33
C PRO A 16 13.35 -1.35 -2.91
N PRO A 17 12.68 -2.17 -2.08
CA PRO A 17 11.79 -3.25 -2.53
C PRO A 17 10.58 -2.77 -3.35
N CYS A 18 10.37 -1.46 -3.47
CA CYS A 18 9.42 -0.86 -4.39
C CYS A 18 10.07 -0.61 -5.75
N GLY A 19 10.19 -1.67 -6.55
CA GLY A 19 10.33 -1.57 -8.00
C GLY A 19 9.15 -0.82 -8.62
N ARG A 20 9.30 -0.35 -9.86
CA ARG A 20 8.35 0.56 -10.55
C ARG A 20 6.89 0.06 -10.64
N ASP A 21 6.60 -1.20 -10.32
CA ASP A 21 5.29 -1.82 -10.45
C ASP A 21 4.88 -2.70 -9.23
N ASP A 22 5.69 -2.78 -8.17
CA ASP A 22 5.47 -3.74 -7.07
C ASP A 22 4.68 -3.16 -5.88
N CYS A 23 4.50 -1.83 -5.83
CA CYS A 23 3.89 -1.16 -4.69
C CYS A 23 2.50 -0.57 -5.04
N PRO A 24 1.46 -0.83 -4.25
CA PRO A 24 0.13 -0.29 -4.48
C PRO A 24 0.12 1.23 -4.31
N THR A 25 -0.67 1.94 -5.10
CA THR A 25 -0.86 3.38 -4.90
C THR A 25 -1.60 3.64 -3.59
N VAL A 26 -1.05 4.53 -2.76
CA VAL A 26 -1.60 4.91 -1.46
C VAL A 26 -2.04 6.37 -1.49
N PHE A 27 -3.23 6.66 -0.97
CA PHE A 27 -3.81 8.01 -0.92
C PHE A 27 -4.16 8.38 0.52
N VAL A 28 -3.77 9.58 0.93
CA VAL A 28 -4.31 10.20 2.15
C VAL A 28 -5.62 10.88 1.78
N THR A 29 -6.68 10.56 2.50
CA THR A 29 -7.99 11.19 2.31
C THR A 29 -8.17 12.36 3.27
N ASP A 30 -9.08 13.26 2.93
CA ASP A 30 -9.53 14.36 3.78
C ASP A 30 -10.24 13.90 5.07
N ARG A 31 -10.66 12.62 5.13
CA ARG A 31 -11.30 12.00 6.30
C ARG A 31 -10.32 11.47 7.34
N GLY A 32 -9.01 11.67 7.14
CA GLY A 32 -7.98 11.11 8.02
C GLY A 32 -7.82 9.59 7.87
N THR A 33 -8.29 9.01 6.76
CA THR A 33 -8.08 7.61 6.43
C THR A 33 -7.13 7.45 5.25
N ILE A 34 -6.54 6.28 5.11
CA ILE A 34 -5.71 5.90 3.97
C ILE A 34 -6.55 5.05 3.02
N ALA A 35 -6.54 5.38 1.73
CA ALA A 35 -7.08 4.53 0.67
C ALA A 35 -5.92 3.85 -0.06
N VAL A 36 -6.06 2.55 -0.34
CA VAL A 36 -5.02 1.72 -0.97
C VAL A 36 -5.59 1.11 -2.24
N GLN A 37 -4.86 1.21 -3.35
CA GLN A 37 -5.21 0.55 -4.60
C GLN A 37 -4.99 -0.97 -4.49
N GLY A 38 -5.96 -1.75 -4.93
CA GLY A 38 -5.88 -3.21 -4.97
C GLY A 38 -6.93 -3.81 -5.92
N TYR A 39 -6.93 -5.14 -6.06
CA TYR A 39 -7.94 -5.86 -6.83
C TYR A 39 -9.11 -6.25 -5.95
N ASP A 40 -10.35 -6.08 -6.42
CA ASP A 40 -11.52 -6.53 -5.65
C ASP A 40 -11.54 -8.05 -5.48
N VAL A 41 -11.88 -8.49 -4.27
CA VAL A 41 -12.13 -9.89 -3.94
C VAL A 41 -13.61 -10.11 -3.76
N ALA A 42 -14.17 -11.13 -4.42
CA ALA A 42 -15.54 -11.54 -4.23
C ALA A 42 -15.76 -12.08 -2.80
N ARG A 43 -16.13 -11.19 -1.88
CA ARG A 43 -16.47 -11.47 -0.47
C ARG A 43 -17.75 -10.72 -0.10
N ALA A 44 -18.53 -11.32 0.81
CA ALA A 44 -19.72 -10.65 1.34
C ALA A 44 -19.30 -9.49 2.25
N THR A 45 -19.81 -8.29 1.95
CA THR A 45 -19.58 -7.05 2.69
C THR A 45 -20.89 -6.27 2.88
N PRO A 46 -20.96 -5.35 3.87
CA PRO A 46 -22.05 -4.38 3.97
C PRO A 46 -22.18 -3.49 2.71
N GLU A 47 -23.33 -2.81 2.59
CA GLU A 47 -23.56 -1.89 1.48
C GLU A 47 -22.51 -0.76 1.45
N GLY A 48 -21.89 -0.57 0.29
CA GLY A 48 -20.87 0.47 0.09
C GLY A 48 -19.44 0.06 0.48
N GLU A 49 -19.23 -1.17 0.94
CA GLU A 49 -17.90 -1.71 1.29
C GLU A 49 -17.39 -2.71 0.25
N SER A 50 -16.09 -2.72 -0.02
CA SER A 50 -15.40 -3.74 -0.82
C SER A 50 -14.18 -4.30 -0.10
N VAL A 51 -13.79 -5.53 -0.43
CA VAL A 51 -12.53 -6.13 0.01
C VAL A 51 -11.57 -6.09 -1.16
N VAL A 52 -10.36 -5.57 -0.93
CA VAL A 52 -9.31 -5.52 -1.96
C VAL A 52 -8.09 -6.35 -1.56
N GLU A 53 -7.40 -6.92 -2.54
CA GLU A 53 -6.08 -7.54 -2.37
C GLU A 53 -4.99 -6.48 -2.31
N VAL A 54 -4.21 -6.54 -1.23
CA VAL A 54 -3.01 -5.73 -1.02
C VAL A 54 -1.86 -6.70 -0.74
N PRO A 55 -0.67 -6.53 -1.35
CA PRO A 55 0.47 -7.40 -1.08
C PRO A 55 0.81 -7.41 0.42
N GLU A 56 0.93 -8.61 1.01
CA GLU A 56 1.15 -8.80 2.45
C GLU A 56 2.38 -8.05 2.97
N HIS A 57 3.47 -8.07 2.20
CA HIS A 57 4.74 -7.44 2.58
C HIS A 57 4.56 -5.92 2.83
N VAL A 58 3.67 -5.24 2.11
CA VAL A 58 3.41 -3.80 2.30
C VAL A 58 2.93 -3.51 3.72
N LEU A 59 2.01 -4.32 4.25
CA LEU A 59 1.50 -4.14 5.60
C LEU A 59 2.50 -4.57 6.67
N ARG A 60 3.30 -5.61 6.40
CA ARG A 60 4.37 -6.04 7.31
C ARG A 60 5.46 -4.99 7.44
N GLU A 61 5.93 -4.44 6.33
CA GLU A 61 6.94 -3.37 6.35
C GLU A 61 6.40 -2.12 7.04
N ALA A 62 5.14 -1.76 6.80
CA ALA A 62 4.51 -0.64 7.51
C ALA A 62 4.43 -0.87 9.02
N ALA A 63 4.08 -2.08 9.47
CA ALA A 63 4.05 -2.43 10.89
C ALA A 63 5.47 -2.41 11.51
N HIS A 64 6.46 -2.98 10.81
CA HIS A 64 7.85 -2.99 11.23
C HIS A 64 8.43 -1.57 11.36
N ALA A 65 8.11 -0.67 10.42
CA ALA A 65 8.51 0.73 10.47
C ALA A 65 7.96 1.47 11.70
N LEU A 66 6.83 1.02 12.27
CA LEU A 66 6.23 1.54 13.50
C LEU A 66 6.76 0.85 14.77
N GLY A 67 7.66 -0.13 14.65
CA GLY A 67 8.28 -0.84 15.76
C GLY A 67 7.37 -1.89 16.42
N TRP A 68 6.42 -2.45 15.67
CA TRP A 68 5.55 -3.54 16.12
C TRP A 68 6.16 -4.92 15.90
#